data_AF-A0AAE1WQX4-F1
#
_entry.id   AF-A0AAE1WQX4-F1
#
_cell.length_a   1.000
_cell.length_b   1.000
_cell.length_c   1.000
_cell.angle_alpha   90.00
_cell.angle_beta   90.00
_cell.angle_gamma   90.00
#
_symmetry.space_group_name_H-M   'P 1'
#
loop_
_entity.id
_entity.type
_entity.pdbx_description
1 polymer ?
#
loop_
_entity_poly.entity_id
_entity_poly.type
_entity_poly.pdbx_seq_one_letter_code
_entity_poly.pdbx_strand_id
1 'polypeptide(L)'
;MLPDMNSTASGGDESQRKRNDGIDNKSSSENLDNNSINNQELKRKRYHRHTPEQIQEMEACFKQHPHPNHNQRKELSDKLGLEPLQVKFWFQNKRTQLKTWHEHHKNSYFRNENNKLRVENMRCREDLINARCRACGRAIVVDGKSSNEHCLRVENAQLREQIEYLATILVKFVGKPLENDVITPSSTASPTIDTETVRKFKGKAEDGGIFINEL
;
A
#
# COMPACT_ATOMS: atom_id res chain seq x y z
N MET A 1 -26.02 10.31 13.48
CA MET A 1 -25.87 11.78 13.41
C MET A 1 -24.79 12.09 12.39
N LEU A 2 -25.13 12.74 11.27
CA LEU A 2 -24.16 13.19 10.28
C LEU A 2 -23.55 14.52 10.76
N PRO A 3 -22.21 14.70 10.75
CA PRO A 3 -21.60 15.93 11.20
C PRO A 3 -21.88 17.09 10.22
N ASP A 4 -22.10 18.26 10.79
CA ASP A 4 -22.42 19.50 10.07
C ASP A 4 -21.24 19.94 9.19
N MET A 5 -21.50 20.11 7.90
CA MET A 5 -20.49 20.43 6.88
C MET A 5 -20.49 21.94 6.64
N ASN A 6 -19.99 22.74 7.59
CA ASN A 6 -19.73 24.14 7.31
C ASN A 6 -18.41 24.64 7.93
N SER A 7 -17.58 25.23 7.05
CA SER A 7 -16.46 26.14 7.32
C SER A 7 -15.25 25.61 8.11
N THR A 8 -14.13 25.40 7.41
CA THR A 8 -12.87 26.17 7.61
C THR A 8 -11.95 25.91 6.41
N ALA A 9 -11.60 26.98 5.70
CA ALA A 9 -10.51 27.00 4.73
C ALA A 9 -9.20 27.34 5.46
N SER A 10 -8.10 26.63 5.18
CA SER A 10 -6.75 27.21 5.10
C SER A 10 -5.68 26.15 4.73
N GLY A 11 -4.80 26.49 3.77
CA GLY A 11 -3.48 25.88 3.50
C GLY A 11 -3.53 24.51 2.80
N GLY A 12 -3.18 24.33 1.52
CA GLY A 12 -2.08 24.92 0.77
C GLY A 12 -0.96 23.89 0.66
N ASP A 13 -0.97 23.06 -0.38
CA ASP A 13 0.26 22.51 -0.97
C ASP A 13 -0.01 22.07 -2.43
N GLU A 14 0.58 22.82 -3.34
CA GLU A 14 0.43 22.75 -4.78
C GLU A 14 1.65 22.01 -5.33
N SER A 15 1.53 20.70 -5.56
CA SER A 15 2.58 19.91 -6.21
C SER A 15 2.13 19.43 -7.59
N GLN A 16 2.75 20.06 -8.58
CA GLN A 16 2.65 19.90 -10.02
C GLN A 16 2.57 18.45 -10.49
N ARG A 17 1.61 18.16 -11.39
CA ARG A 17 1.70 17.03 -12.33
C ARG A 17 1.39 17.53 -13.74
N LYS A 18 2.46 17.76 -14.51
CA LYS A 18 2.44 18.04 -15.95
C LYS A 18 1.76 16.86 -16.67
N ARG A 19 0.70 17.13 -17.45
CA ARG A 19 0.19 16.21 -18.48
C ARG A 19 0.67 16.72 -19.83
N ASN A 20 1.23 15.81 -20.61
CA ASN A 20 1.83 16.04 -21.91
C ASN A 20 0.86 15.46 -22.94
N ASP A 21 0.01 16.30 -23.54
CA ASP A 21 -0.92 15.87 -24.59
C ASP A 21 -0.35 16.31 -25.95
N GLY A 22 0.09 15.33 -26.73
CA GLY A 22 0.55 15.49 -28.11
C GLY A 22 -0.61 15.83 -29.03
N ILE A 23 -0.43 16.88 -29.82
CA ILE A 23 -1.37 17.36 -30.84
C ILE A 23 -0.91 16.80 -32.18
N ASP A 24 -1.65 15.86 -32.76
CA ASP A 24 -1.51 15.47 -34.16
C ASP A 24 -2.48 16.31 -35.00
N ASN A 25 -1.97 17.44 -35.50
CA ASN A 25 -2.63 18.28 -36.49
C ASN A 25 -2.25 17.78 -37.89
N LYS A 26 -3.19 17.16 -38.62
CA LYS A 26 -3.04 16.92 -40.05
C LYS A 26 -3.96 17.83 -40.84
N SER A 27 -3.32 18.82 -41.47
CA SER A 27 -3.89 19.77 -42.42
C SER A 27 -4.31 19.08 -43.72
N SER A 28 -5.46 19.50 -44.26
CA SER A 28 -5.74 19.45 -45.70
C SER A 28 -6.49 20.73 -46.11
N SER A 29 -5.75 21.53 -46.87
CA SER A 29 -6.07 22.74 -47.64
C SER A 29 -7.20 22.46 -48.68
N GLU A 30 -8.03 23.34 -49.28
CA GLU A 30 -8.03 24.78 -49.60
C GLU A 30 -9.48 25.25 -49.91
N ASN A 31 -9.82 26.53 -49.66
CA ASN A 31 -10.24 27.54 -50.67
C ASN A 31 -11.27 28.62 -50.20
N LEU A 32 -10.82 29.88 -50.38
CA LEU A 32 -11.52 31.12 -50.78
C LEU A 32 -12.29 31.99 -49.75
N ASP A 33 -11.70 33.17 -49.52
CA ASP A 33 -12.24 34.53 -49.34
C ASP A 33 -13.58 34.75 -48.59
N ASN A 34 -13.53 35.43 -47.44
CA ASN A 34 -13.93 36.85 -47.35
C ASN A 34 -13.72 37.42 -45.93
N ASN A 35 -13.40 38.71 -45.89
CA ASN A 35 -12.95 39.51 -44.77
C ASN A 35 -14.11 39.94 -43.84
N SER A 36 -14.13 39.44 -42.59
CA SER A 36 -14.62 40.14 -41.37
C SER A 36 -14.75 39.15 -40.20
N ILE A 37 -13.63 38.85 -39.53
CA ILE A 37 -13.71 38.21 -38.21
C ILE A 37 -14.08 39.29 -37.20
N ASN A 38 -15.39 39.41 -37.02
CA ASN A 38 -16.03 40.15 -35.95
C ASN A 38 -15.41 39.79 -34.59
N ASN A 39 -15.19 40.84 -33.81
CA ASN A 39 -15.00 40.81 -32.36
C ASN A 39 -16.07 39.93 -31.69
N GLN A 40 -15.78 38.66 -31.49
CA GLN A 40 -16.44 37.83 -30.48
C GLN A 40 -15.37 37.08 -29.70
N GLU A 41 -14.68 37.86 -28.86
CA GLU A 41 -14.24 37.41 -27.55
C GLU A 41 -15.28 36.43 -27.00
N LEU A 42 -14.89 35.16 -26.92
CA LEU A 42 -15.68 34.05 -26.42
C LEU A 42 -16.17 34.40 -25.00
N LYS A 43 -17.34 35.03 -24.91
CA LYS A 43 -18.07 35.29 -23.68
C LYS A 43 -18.42 33.92 -23.11
N ARG A 44 -17.50 33.35 -22.32
CA ARG A 44 -17.76 32.17 -21.50
C ARG A 44 -19.04 32.47 -20.72
N LYS A 45 -20.11 31.72 -21.01
CA LYS A 45 -21.40 31.86 -20.32
C LYS A 45 -21.12 31.91 -18.83
N ARG A 46 -21.38 33.07 -18.21
CA ARG A 46 -21.18 33.28 -16.78
C ARG A 46 -22.10 32.29 -16.06
N TYR A 47 -21.52 31.26 -15.44
CA TYR A 47 -22.27 30.29 -14.66
C TYR A 47 -23.05 31.03 -13.56
N HIS A 48 -24.36 30.84 -13.51
CA HIS A 48 -25.18 31.39 -12.45
C HIS A 48 -25.10 30.49 -11.22
N ARG A 49 -24.77 31.07 -10.07
CA ARG A 49 -24.66 30.36 -8.80
C ARG A 49 -26.03 30.39 -8.10
N HIS A 50 -26.50 29.25 -7.63
CA HIS A 50 -27.76 29.17 -6.87
C HIS A 50 -27.65 29.97 -5.57
N THR A 51 -28.78 30.53 -5.12
CA THR A 51 -28.86 31.24 -3.84
C THR A 51 -28.72 30.26 -2.66
N PRO A 52 -28.32 30.74 -1.46
CA PRO A 52 -28.28 29.89 -0.27
C PRO A 52 -29.62 29.22 0.05
N GLU A 53 -30.73 29.94 -0.12
CA GLU A 53 -32.10 29.45 0.08
C GLU A 53 -32.43 28.30 -0.88
N GLN A 54 -32.08 28.45 -2.16
CA GLN A 54 -32.24 27.39 -3.15
C GLN A 54 -31.43 26.15 -2.77
N ILE A 55 -30.17 26.33 -2.36
CA ILE A 55 -29.30 25.23 -1.92
C ILE A 55 -29.90 24.53 -0.70
N GLN A 56 -30.34 25.27 0.30
CA GLN A 56 -30.90 24.72 1.54
C GLN A 56 -32.14 23.86 1.26
N GLU A 57 -33.04 24.32 0.39
CA GLU A 57 -34.22 23.54 0.01
C GLU A 57 -33.87 22.29 -0.80
N MET A 58 -32.91 22.40 -1.74
CA MET A 58 -32.40 21.23 -2.46
C MET A 58 -31.75 20.22 -1.50
N GLU A 59 -31.01 20.68 -0.48
CA GLU A 59 -30.42 19.83 0.55
C GLU A 59 -31.45 19.18 1.46
N ALA A 60 -32.50 19.91 1.85
CA ALA A 60 -33.61 19.36 2.62
C ALA A 60 -34.32 18.24 1.85
N CYS A 61 -34.56 18.44 0.55
CA CYS A 61 -35.11 17.42 -0.33
C CYS A 61 -34.15 16.23 -0.47
N PHE A 62 -32.85 16.46 -0.66
CA PHE A 62 -31.83 15.41 -0.81
C PHE A 62 -31.77 14.46 0.39
N LYS A 63 -31.95 14.96 1.61
CA LYS A 63 -31.98 14.13 2.84
C LYS A 63 -33.08 13.06 2.80
N GLN A 64 -34.19 13.34 2.13
CA GLN A 64 -35.34 12.44 2.01
C GLN A 64 -35.31 11.63 0.71
N HIS A 65 -34.92 12.27 -0.39
CA HIS A 65 -34.94 11.71 -1.74
C HIS A 65 -33.62 12.00 -2.47
N PRO A 66 -32.53 11.22 -2.27
CA PRO A 66 -31.25 11.44 -2.95
C PRO A 66 -31.31 11.23 -4.48
N HIS A 67 -32.34 10.52 -4.95
CA HIS A 67 -32.62 10.21 -6.34
C HIS A 67 -34.05 10.65 -6.71
N PRO A 68 -34.31 11.96 -6.80
CA PRO A 68 -35.65 12.44 -7.09
C PRO A 68 -36.07 12.05 -8.51
N ASN A 69 -37.32 11.60 -8.65
CA ASN A 69 -37.89 11.21 -9.94
C ASN A 69 -38.21 12.46 -10.81
N HIS A 70 -38.86 12.28 -11.96
CA HIS A 70 -39.20 13.41 -12.84
C HIS A 70 -40.17 14.40 -12.18
N ASN A 71 -41.25 13.91 -11.59
CA ASN A 71 -42.29 14.75 -10.98
C ASN A 71 -41.75 15.54 -9.79
N GLN A 72 -40.97 14.89 -8.92
CA GLN A 72 -40.32 15.54 -7.77
C GLN A 72 -39.35 16.64 -8.20
N ARG A 73 -38.60 16.42 -9.29
CA ARG A 73 -37.71 17.46 -9.84
C ARG A 73 -38.48 18.64 -10.39
N LYS A 74 -39.62 18.39 -11.05
CA LYS A 74 -40.49 19.45 -11.58
C LYS A 74 -41.12 20.27 -10.46
N GLU A 75 -41.66 19.63 -9.44
CA GLU A 75 -42.22 20.32 -8.27
C GLU A 75 -41.17 21.19 -7.56
N LEU A 76 -39.96 20.65 -7.36
CA LEU A 76 -38.87 21.39 -6.75
C LEU A 76 -38.37 22.54 -7.65
N SER A 77 -38.36 22.35 -8.97
CA SER A 77 -37.98 23.40 -9.91
C SER A 77 -38.98 24.56 -9.90
N ASP A 78 -40.28 24.24 -9.87
CA ASP A 78 -41.37 25.21 -9.82
C ASP A 78 -41.31 26.00 -8.50
N LYS A 79 -41.07 25.33 -7.35
CA LYS A 79 -40.90 25.97 -6.04
C LYS A 79 -39.69 26.92 -5.98
N LEU A 80 -38.59 26.58 -6.65
CA LEU A 80 -37.32 27.32 -6.56
C LEU A 80 -37.09 28.33 -7.69
N GLY A 81 -37.98 28.38 -8.69
CA GLY A 81 -37.80 29.20 -9.89
C GLY A 81 -36.58 28.78 -10.71
N LEU A 82 -36.27 27.48 -10.74
CA LEU A 82 -35.14 26.91 -11.47
C LEU A 82 -35.62 26.09 -12.67
N GLU A 83 -34.74 25.82 -13.62
CA GLU A 83 -35.03 24.83 -14.67
C GLU A 83 -34.94 23.40 -14.09
N PRO A 84 -35.86 22.46 -14.44
CA PRO A 84 -35.79 21.06 -14.01
C PRO A 84 -34.42 20.39 -14.25
N LEU A 85 -33.72 20.83 -15.29
CA LEU A 85 -32.38 20.34 -15.62
C LEU A 85 -31.31 20.81 -14.64
N GLN A 86 -31.41 22.05 -14.13
CA GLN A 86 -30.52 22.55 -13.07
C GLN A 86 -30.67 21.73 -11.80
N VAL A 87 -31.92 21.40 -11.43
CA VAL A 87 -32.21 20.51 -10.30
C VAL A 87 -31.59 19.13 -10.55
N LYS A 88 -31.78 18.54 -11.74
CA LYS A 88 -31.15 17.25 -12.11
C LYS A 88 -29.64 17.28 -11.87
N PHE A 89 -28.95 18.29 -12.42
CA PHE A 89 -27.50 18.38 -12.32
C PHE A 89 -27.02 18.68 -10.91
N TRP A 90 -27.77 19.46 -10.14
CA TRP A 90 -27.44 19.69 -8.74
C TRP A 90 -27.46 18.38 -7.94
N PHE A 91 -28.50 17.55 -8.09
CA PHE A 91 -28.58 16.26 -7.39
C PHE A 91 -27.49 15.29 -7.86
N GLN A 92 -27.16 15.28 -9.15
CA GLN A 92 -26.05 14.48 -9.67
C GLN A 92 -24.72 14.92 -9.06
N ASN A 93 -24.44 16.23 -9.04
CA ASN A 93 -23.23 16.79 -8.46
C ASN A 93 -23.15 16.56 -6.95
N LYS A 94 -24.27 16.70 -6.23
CA LYS A 94 -24.33 16.45 -4.78
C LYS A 94 -23.97 15.00 -4.45
N ARG A 95 -24.46 14.02 -5.23
CA ARG A 95 -24.08 12.61 -5.07
C ARG A 95 -22.61 12.37 -5.36
N THR A 96 -22.08 12.93 -6.44
CA THR A 96 -20.65 12.82 -6.77
C THR A 96 -19.79 13.41 -5.65
N GLN A 97 -20.12 14.61 -5.17
CA GLN A 97 -19.43 15.25 -4.05
C GLN A 97 -19.46 14.38 -2.79
N LEU A 98 -20.61 13.81 -2.45
CA LEU A 98 -20.75 12.93 -1.29
C LEU A 98 -19.88 11.68 -1.42
N LYS A 99 -19.87 11.05 -2.60
CA LYS A 99 -19.02 9.88 -2.89
C LYS A 99 -17.55 10.23 -2.75
N THR A 100 -17.09 11.31 -3.39
CA THR A 100 -15.71 11.77 -3.30
C THR A 100 -15.30 12.10 -1.86
N TRP A 101 -16.16 12.76 -1.10
CA TRP A 101 -15.90 13.05 0.32
C TRP A 101 -15.74 11.76 1.14
N HIS A 102 -16.62 10.77 0.94
CA HIS A 102 -16.52 9.48 1.61
C HIS A 102 -15.23 8.73 1.25
N GLU A 103 -14.89 8.70 -0.04
CA GLU A 103 -13.66 8.06 -0.52
C GLU A 103 -12.41 8.71 0.06
N HIS A 104 -12.35 10.04 0.04
CA HIS A 104 -11.25 10.79 0.63
C HIS A 104 -11.14 10.53 2.14
N HIS A 105 -12.25 10.54 2.87
CA HIS A 105 -12.26 10.29 4.30
C HIS A 105 -11.80 8.85 4.63
N LYS A 106 -12.31 7.85 3.89
CA LYS A 106 -11.88 6.45 4.03
C LYS A 106 -10.39 6.28 3.72
N ASN A 107 -9.90 6.90 2.64
CA ASN A 107 -8.48 6.84 2.27
C ASN A 107 -7.60 7.48 3.35
N SER A 108 -7.99 8.66 3.85
CA SER A 108 -7.31 9.33 4.95
C SER A 108 -7.23 8.46 6.20
N TYR A 109 -8.33 7.82 6.58
CA TYR A 109 -8.38 6.87 7.69
C TYR A 109 -7.41 5.69 7.49
N PHE A 110 -7.47 5.02 6.33
CA PHE A 110 -6.58 3.89 6.04
C PHE A 110 -5.11 4.29 5.98
N ARG A 111 -4.79 5.48 5.46
CA ARG A 111 -3.43 6.00 5.44
C ARG A 111 -2.90 6.25 6.85
N ASN A 112 -3.74 6.81 7.72
CA ASN A 112 -3.39 7.04 9.12
C ASN A 112 -3.15 5.71 9.86
N GLU A 113 -4.05 4.75 9.68
CA GLU A 113 -3.91 3.43 10.31
C GLU A 113 -2.69 2.66 9.77
N ASN A 114 -2.43 2.73 8.47
CA ASN A 114 -1.24 2.13 7.89
C ASN A 114 0.04 2.75 8.45
N ASN A 115 0.07 4.08 8.62
CA ASN A 115 1.20 4.76 9.23
C ASN A 115 1.41 4.31 10.70
N LYS A 116 0.33 4.19 11.46
CA LYS A 116 0.37 3.68 12.84
C LYS A 116 0.92 2.26 12.90
N LEU A 117 0.41 1.35 12.07
CA LEU A 117 0.88 -0.02 11.99
C LEU A 117 2.34 -0.10 11.56
N ARG A 118 2.81 0.78 10.65
CA ARG A 118 4.22 0.85 10.25
C ARG A 118 5.12 1.26 11.41
N VAL A 119 4.72 2.28 12.18
CA VAL A 119 5.46 2.71 13.37
C VAL A 119 5.50 1.61 14.43
N GLU A 120 4.37 0.94 14.67
CA GLU A 120 4.30 -0.17 15.62
C GLU A 120 5.14 -1.37 15.15
N ASN A 121 5.07 -1.73 13.88
CA ASN A 121 5.88 -2.81 13.31
C ASN A 121 7.38 -2.50 13.40
N MET A 122 7.78 -1.26 13.14
CA MET A 122 9.15 -0.79 13.33
C MET A 122 9.59 -0.95 14.79
N ARG A 123 8.76 -0.51 15.74
CA ARG A 123 9.04 -0.64 17.18
C ARG A 123 9.18 -2.10 17.59
N CYS A 124 8.23 -2.96 17.22
CA CYS A 124 8.28 -4.38 17.53
C CYS A 124 9.50 -5.07 16.92
N ARG A 125 9.88 -4.69 15.70
CA ARG A 125 11.08 -5.23 15.04
C ARG A 125 12.36 -4.77 15.74
N GLU A 126 12.42 -3.51 16.19
CA GLU A 126 13.53 -2.99 16.98
C GLU A 126 13.63 -3.65 18.36
N ASP A 127 12.51 -3.84 19.05
CA ASP A 127 12.45 -4.57 20.32
C ASP A 127 12.96 -6.00 20.16
N LEU A 128 12.62 -6.67 19.05
CA LEU A 128 13.13 -8.00 18.72
C LEU A 128 14.65 -7.99 18.46
N ILE A 129 15.17 -7.01 17.71
CA ILE A 129 16.61 -6.87 17.45
C ILE A 129 17.37 -6.61 18.76
N ASN A 130 16.80 -5.79 19.63
CA ASN A 130 17.40 -5.42 20.93
C ASN A 130 17.18 -6.47 22.02
N ALA A 131 16.33 -7.47 21.78
CA ALA A 131 16.08 -8.53 22.74
C ALA A 131 17.36 -9.33 22.97
N ARG A 132 17.68 -9.58 24.25
CA ARG A 132 18.88 -10.32 24.66
C ARG A 132 18.50 -11.52 25.52
N CYS A 133 19.24 -12.62 25.35
CA CYS A 133 19.11 -13.80 26.18
C CYS A 133 19.47 -13.47 27.64
N ARG A 134 18.58 -13.79 28.59
CA ARG A 134 18.81 -13.52 30.02
C ARG A 134 19.95 -14.34 30.63
N ALA A 135 20.26 -15.52 30.06
CA ALA A 135 21.29 -16.42 30.59
C ALA A 135 22.70 -16.10 30.11
N CYS A 136 22.87 -15.57 28.89
CA CYS A 136 24.20 -15.33 28.31
C CYS A 136 24.41 -13.92 27.72
N GLY A 137 23.40 -13.04 27.80
CA GLY A 137 23.51 -11.64 27.39
C GLY A 137 23.66 -11.40 25.88
N ARG A 138 23.57 -12.40 25.01
CA ARG A 138 23.67 -12.22 23.55
C ARG A 138 22.34 -11.81 22.92
N ALA A 139 22.41 -11.01 21.86
CA ALA A 139 21.26 -10.57 21.08
C ALA A 139 20.53 -11.78 20.44
N ILE A 140 19.20 -11.73 20.41
CA ILE A 140 18.35 -12.72 19.77
C ILE A 140 18.29 -12.38 18.29
N VAL A 141 19.10 -13.05 17.46
CA VAL A 141 19.07 -12.84 16.02
C VAL A 141 17.84 -13.55 15.45
N VAL A 142 16.86 -12.77 14.99
CA VAL A 142 15.65 -13.23 14.29
C VAL A 142 15.99 -13.55 12.83
N ASP A 143 16.89 -14.50 12.63
CA ASP A 143 16.89 -15.35 11.45
C ASP A 143 16.87 -16.78 12.01
N GLY A 144 15.76 -17.48 11.76
CA GLY A 144 15.19 -18.58 12.58
C GLY A 144 16.04 -19.84 12.78
N LYS A 145 17.36 -19.76 12.60
CA LYS A 145 18.33 -20.85 12.73
C LYS A 145 19.42 -20.56 13.77
N SER A 146 19.71 -19.30 14.10
CA SER A 146 20.93 -18.97 14.86
C SER A 146 20.81 -19.06 16.39
N SER A 147 19.64 -18.80 16.98
CA SER A 147 19.50 -18.76 18.45
C SER A 147 19.66 -20.14 19.10
N ASN A 148 19.12 -21.20 18.49
CA ASN A 148 19.28 -22.57 18.98
C ASN A 148 20.68 -23.12 18.70
N GLU A 149 21.19 -22.87 17.49
CA GLU A 149 22.54 -23.27 17.09
C GLU A 149 23.60 -22.67 18.03
N HIS A 150 23.43 -21.42 18.43
CA HIS A 150 24.35 -20.75 19.33
C HIS A 150 24.29 -21.26 20.77
N CYS A 151 23.10 -21.54 21.32
CA CYS A 151 22.98 -22.21 22.63
C CYS A 151 23.66 -23.59 22.61
N LEU A 152 23.42 -24.37 21.56
CA LEU A 152 24.05 -25.69 21.38
C LEU A 152 25.58 -25.60 21.28
N ARG A 153 26.12 -24.56 20.63
CA ARG A 153 27.58 -24.34 20.57
C ARG A 153 28.16 -24.04 21.96
N VAL A 154 27.46 -23.26 22.78
CA VAL A 154 27.91 -22.90 24.14
C VAL A 154 27.86 -24.11 25.07
N GLU A 155 26.77 -24.87 25.02
CA GLU A 155 26.64 -26.12 25.78
C GLU A 155 27.69 -27.14 25.35
N ASN A 156 27.94 -27.29 24.04
CA ASN A 156 29.02 -28.15 23.55
C ASN A 156 30.41 -27.71 24.04
N ALA A 157 30.67 -26.41 24.15
CA ALA A 157 31.93 -25.92 24.69
C ALA A 157 32.08 -26.28 26.19
N GLN A 158 31.01 -26.11 26.97
CA GLN A 158 30.98 -26.48 28.39
C GLN A 158 31.15 -27.99 28.60
N LEU A 159 30.48 -28.81 27.79
CA LEU A 159 30.62 -30.27 27.84
C LEU A 159 32.05 -30.70 27.48
N ARG A 160 32.68 -30.05 26.49
CA ARG A 160 34.09 -30.31 26.13
C ARG A 160 35.05 -29.99 27.28
N GLU A 161 34.87 -28.86 27.95
CA GLU A 161 35.67 -28.49 29.11
C GLU A 161 35.49 -29.48 30.28
N GLN A 162 34.26 -29.96 30.51
CA GLN A 162 33.98 -31.00 31.50
C GLN A 162 34.65 -32.34 31.15
N ILE A 163 34.63 -32.73 29.87
CA ILE A 163 35.33 -33.93 29.38
C ILE A 163 36.84 -33.79 29.61
N GLU A 164 37.42 -32.64 29.28
CA GLU A 164 38.86 -32.38 29.45
C GLU A 164 39.27 -32.40 30.93
N TYR A 165 38.44 -31.80 31.80
CA TYR A 165 38.63 -31.83 33.24
C TYR A 165 38.57 -33.27 33.79
N LEU A 166 37.56 -34.05 33.42
CA LEU A 166 37.42 -35.44 33.82
C LEU A 166 38.54 -36.32 33.27
N ALA A 167 38.96 -36.12 32.02
CA ALA A 167 40.08 -36.83 31.41
C ALA A 167 41.39 -36.54 32.16
N THR A 168 41.62 -35.27 32.54
CA THR A 168 42.77 -34.86 33.35
C THR A 168 42.76 -35.55 34.72
N ILE A 169 41.60 -35.65 35.36
CA ILE A 169 41.44 -36.38 36.63
C ILE A 169 41.70 -37.87 36.42
N LEU A 170 41.09 -38.50 35.42
CA LEU A 170 41.28 -39.91 35.08
C LEU A 170 42.76 -40.27 34.86
N VAL A 171 43.51 -39.45 34.13
CA VAL A 171 44.95 -39.65 33.93
C VAL A 171 45.71 -39.61 35.26
N LYS A 172 45.33 -38.71 36.18
CA LYS A 172 45.95 -38.60 37.52
C LYS A 172 45.63 -39.80 38.41
N PHE A 173 44.49 -40.46 38.24
CA PHE A 173 44.07 -41.60 39.08
C PHE A 173 44.37 -42.99 38.48
N VAL A 174 44.47 -43.13 37.16
CA VAL A 174 44.61 -44.42 36.46
C VAL A 174 46.02 -44.65 35.88
N GLY A 175 46.86 -43.61 35.77
CA GLY A 175 48.30 -43.75 35.53
C GLY A 175 48.75 -44.25 34.15
N LYS A 176 47.84 -44.52 33.20
CA LYS A 176 48.15 -44.80 31.79
C LYS A 176 47.03 -44.27 30.87
N PRO A 177 47.36 -43.80 29.65
CA PRO A 177 46.34 -43.47 28.67
C PRO A 177 45.71 -44.78 28.18
N LEU A 178 44.38 -44.90 28.27
CA LEU A 178 43.66 -45.84 27.42
C LEU A 178 43.91 -45.39 25.98
N GLU A 179 44.54 -46.26 25.18
CA GLU A 179 44.67 -46.06 23.74
C GLU A 179 43.29 -45.77 23.16
N ASN A 180 43.21 -44.60 22.55
CA ASN A 180 42.09 -44.17 21.76
C ASN A 180 42.00 -45.04 20.49
N ASP A 181 40.91 -45.76 20.30
CA ASP A 181 40.32 -45.88 18.96
C ASP A 181 39.73 -44.50 18.60
N VAL A 182 40.62 -43.56 18.26
CA VAL A 182 40.23 -42.35 17.54
C VAL A 182 39.82 -42.83 16.16
N ILE A 183 38.51 -42.85 15.94
CA ILE A 183 37.93 -42.66 14.63
C ILE A 183 38.42 -41.28 14.18
N THR A 184 39.48 -41.28 13.38
CA THR A 184 39.90 -40.13 12.60
C THR A 184 38.72 -39.70 11.71
N PRO A 185 38.27 -38.44 11.74
CA PRO A 185 37.53 -37.91 10.60
C PRO A 185 38.56 -37.79 9.47
N SER A 186 38.56 -38.79 8.60
CA SER A 186 39.25 -38.75 7.33
C SER A 186 38.89 -37.45 6.62
N SER A 187 39.92 -36.76 6.16
CA SER A 187 39.83 -35.64 5.24
C SER A 187 39.05 -36.09 4.00
N THR A 188 37.74 -35.84 3.96
CA THR A 188 36.96 -36.00 2.74
C THR A 188 37.00 -34.69 1.97
N ALA A 189 37.64 -34.80 0.82
CA ALA A 189 37.61 -33.85 -0.28
C ALA A 189 36.28 -33.08 -0.38
N SER A 190 36.40 -31.79 -0.65
CA SER A 190 35.30 -30.99 -1.20
C SER A 190 34.70 -31.73 -2.40
N PRO A 191 33.37 -31.95 -2.45
CA PRO A 191 32.74 -32.29 -3.71
C PRO A 191 32.65 -30.99 -4.52
N THR A 192 33.51 -30.90 -5.54
CA THR A 192 33.32 -29.98 -6.66
C THR A 192 31.93 -30.22 -7.21
N ILE A 193 31.11 -29.17 -7.24
CA ILE A 193 29.79 -29.18 -7.85
C ILE A 193 30.00 -29.38 -9.35
N ASP A 194 29.68 -30.58 -9.84
CA ASP A 194 29.59 -30.83 -11.27
C ASP A 194 28.25 -30.26 -11.78
N THR A 195 28.32 -29.17 -12.53
CA THR A 195 27.18 -28.39 -13.03
C THR A 195 26.44 -29.06 -14.20
N GLU A 196 26.70 -30.33 -14.52
CA GLU A 196 26.23 -30.93 -15.78
C GLU A 196 25.12 -32.00 -15.67
N THR A 197 24.48 -32.20 -14.50
CA THR A 197 23.35 -33.16 -14.38
C THR A 197 21.95 -32.54 -14.16
N VAL A 198 21.84 -31.22 -13.90
CA VAL A 198 20.51 -30.54 -13.76
C VAL A 198 20.00 -29.97 -15.08
N ARG A 199 20.20 -30.68 -16.21
CA ARG A 199 19.63 -30.32 -17.52
C ARG A 199 18.62 -31.31 -18.08
N LYS A 200 18.00 -32.16 -17.24
CA LYS A 200 17.00 -33.13 -17.72
C LYS A 200 15.73 -33.26 -16.89
N PHE A 201 15.25 -32.17 -16.30
CA PHE A 201 13.85 -32.02 -15.90
C PHE A 201 13.39 -30.56 -16.08
N LYS A 202 13.37 -30.10 -17.33
CA LYS A 202 12.60 -28.92 -17.74
C LYS A 202 11.67 -29.35 -18.86
N GLY A 203 10.46 -29.76 -18.48
CA GLY A 203 9.44 -30.20 -19.41
C GLY A 203 8.06 -30.23 -18.76
N LYS A 204 7.24 -29.24 -19.14
CA LYS A 204 5.76 -29.17 -19.10
C LYS A 204 5.06 -28.87 -17.76
N ALA A 205 4.66 -27.61 -17.60
CA ALA A 205 3.27 -27.18 -17.39
C ALA A 205 3.19 -25.68 -17.73
N GLU A 206 2.84 -25.30 -18.96
CA GLU A 206 1.49 -24.96 -19.46
C GLU A 206 1.07 -23.53 -19.11
N ASP A 207 0.71 -22.78 -20.16
CA ASP A 207 0.27 -21.40 -20.17
C ASP A 207 -0.98 -21.18 -19.32
N GLY A 208 -1.03 -20.03 -18.64
CA GLY A 208 -2.17 -19.63 -17.83
C GLY A 208 -2.18 -18.13 -17.54
N GLY A 209 -1.89 -17.30 -18.54
CA GLY A 209 -2.20 -15.88 -18.49
C GLY A 209 -3.71 -15.68 -18.58
N ILE A 210 -4.34 -15.23 -17.51
CA ILE A 210 -5.73 -14.73 -17.57
C ILE A 210 -5.68 -13.21 -17.66
N PHE A 211 -6.05 -12.75 -18.85
CA PHE A 211 -6.43 -11.39 -19.20
C PHE A 211 -7.54 -10.88 -18.28
N ILE A 212 -7.34 -9.70 -17.71
CA ILE A 212 -8.43 -8.85 -17.23
C ILE A 212 -8.81 -7.95 -18.40
N ASN A 213 -9.84 -8.34 -19.15
CA ASN A 213 -10.49 -7.45 -20.11
C ASN A 213 -11.67 -6.75 -19.45
N GLU A 214 -11.60 -5.43 -19.60
CA GLU A 214 -12.56 -4.38 -19.36
C GLU A 214 -13.87 -4.61 -20.14
N LEU A 215 -15.02 -4.47 -19.46
CA LEU A 215 -16.30 -3.94 -19.94
C LEU A 215 -17.18 -3.56 -18.74
#